data_AF-A0A7S4HSF6-F1
#
_entry.id   AF-A0A7S4HSF6-F1
#
_cell.length_a   1.000
_cell.length_b   1.000
_cell.length_c   1.000
_cell.angle_alpha   90.00
_cell.angle_beta   90.00
_cell.angle_gamma   90.00
#
_symmetry.space_group_name_H-M   'P 1'
#
loop_
_entity.id
_entity.type
_entity.pdbx_description
1 polymer ?
#
loop_
_entity_poly.entity_id
_entity_poly.type
_entity_poly.pdbx_seq_one_letter_code
_entity_poly.pdbx_strand_id
1 'polypeptide(L)'
;HLEQEGFKKITVHELRGQQWTKDNPAKEAPGLNRCIQHFNKLSYWCATEIVVRSSLKPRVNALKRVIKIAGCCFEYRNYNTALAILGCLGFAAIKRLKKTWKALPGKYLEMYQQLLSVFDVETNYSRYKKLMISEPPPMIPYIGLFLRDITFLELGNPDMIEENIINYDKYRMISSILIDLRTYQEIPYTFEIHSDVLRLVKNHMVTFDEDRLYEHSEKIEPRTSASSRKKRR
;
A
#
# COMPACT_ATOMS: atom_id res chain seq x y z
N HIS A 1 13.09 4.18 -8.73
CA HIS A 1 13.85 5.32 -8.17
C HIS A 1 13.15 5.95 -6.95
N LEU A 2 12.02 6.66 -7.09
CA LEU A 2 11.39 7.41 -5.96
C LEU A 2 11.24 6.60 -4.67
N GLU A 3 10.54 5.46 -4.75
CA GLU A 3 10.29 4.63 -3.58
C GLU A 3 11.53 3.86 -3.13
N GLN A 4 12.35 3.38 -4.08
CA GLN A 4 13.59 2.68 -3.77
C GLN A 4 14.56 3.51 -2.94
N GLU A 5 14.71 4.80 -3.26
CA GLU A 5 15.54 5.72 -2.48
C GLU A 5 15.01 5.93 -1.05
N GLY A 6 13.69 5.89 -0.87
CA GLY A 6 13.06 5.90 0.45
C GLY A 6 13.34 4.59 1.20
N PHE A 7 13.09 3.47 0.52
CA PHE A 7 13.24 2.12 1.08
C PHE A 7 14.67 1.84 1.55
N LYS A 8 15.69 2.21 0.77
CA LYS A 8 17.11 2.09 1.13
C LYS A 8 17.52 2.89 2.37
N LYS A 9 16.76 3.92 2.73
CA LYS A 9 17.06 4.78 3.89
C LYS A 9 16.48 4.25 5.20
N ILE A 10 15.69 3.18 5.18
CA ILE A 10 15.20 2.53 6.41
C ILE A 10 16.36 1.78 7.04
N THR A 11 16.69 2.15 8.27
CA THR A 11 17.77 1.51 9.02
C THR A 11 17.25 0.47 10.02
N VAL A 12 18.12 -0.46 10.41
CA VAL A 12 17.81 -1.46 11.46
C VAL A 12 17.45 -0.78 12.79
N HIS A 13 18.07 0.35 13.11
CA HIS A 13 17.79 1.08 14.34
C HIS A 13 16.31 1.50 14.41
N GLU A 14 15.73 1.94 13.30
CA GLU A 14 14.33 2.35 13.21
C GLU A 14 13.37 1.17 13.42
N LEU A 15 13.82 -0.05 13.16
CA LEU A 15 12.99 -1.25 13.26
C LEU A 15 13.14 -1.98 14.62
N ARG A 16 14.30 -1.90 15.25
CA ARG A 16 14.54 -2.57 16.54
C ARG A 16 13.71 -1.92 17.65
N GLY A 17 13.04 -2.72 18.48
CA GLY A 17 12.26 -2.18 19.61
C GLY A 17 11.10 -1.30 19.16
N GLN A 18 10.61 -1.49 17.93
CA GLN A 18 9.43 -0.82 17.38
C GLN A 18 9.51 0.71 17.45
N GLN A 19 10.63 1.33 17.06
CA GLN A 19 10.78 2.80 17.17
C GLN A 19 9.65 3.59 16.48
N TRP A 20 9.03 2.99 15.47
CA TRP A 20 7.92 3.57 14.73
C TRP A 20 6.58 3.65 15.49
N THR A 21 6.46 2.98 16.62
CA THR A 21 5.26 3.03 17.49
C THR A 21 5.40 4.02 18.64
N LYS A 22 6.58 4.64 18.81
CA LYS A 22 6.84 5.67 19.82
C LYS A 22 6.07 6.96 19.54
N ASP A 23 6.03 7.86 20.52
CA ASP A 23 5.28 9.12 20.47
C ASP A 23 5.62 10.02 19.27
N ASN A 24 6.87 9.97 18.77
CA ASN A 24 7.29 10.74 17.60
C ASN A 24 7.97 9.85 16.55
N PRO A 25 7.20 9.11 15.74
CA PRO A 25 7.76 8.22 14.71
C PRO A 25 8.60 8.96 13.66
N ALA A 26 8.30 10.23 13.39
CA ALA A 26 9.05 11.04 12.45
C ALA A 26 10.49 11.32 12.92
N LYS A 27 10.73 11.34 14.23
CA LYS A 27 12.06 11.47 14.84
C LYS A 27 12.73 10.12 15.04
N GLU A 28 11.99 9.15 15.56
CA GLU A 28 12.54 7.85 15.99
C GLU A 28 12.73 6.87 14.83
N ALA A 29 11.89 6.98 13.79
CA ALA A 29 11.91 6.13 12.59
C ALA A 29 11.75 6.96 11.29
N PRO A 30 12.63 7.94 11.01
CA PRO A 30 12.43 8.93 9.95
C PRO A 30 12.37 8.34 8.54
N GLY A 31 13.18 7.32 8.23
CA GLY A 31 13.17 6.61 6.95
C GLY A 31 11.88 5.85 6.75
N LEU A 32 11.49 5.05 7.75
CA LEU A 32 10.26 4.28 7.71
C LEU A 32 9.02 5.19 7.65
N ASN A 33 8.98 6.23 8.47
CA ASN A 33 7.87 7.18 8.50
C ASN A 33 7.67 7.84 7.13
N ARG A 34 8.75 8.21 6.42
CA ARG A 34 8.64 8.72 5.03
C ARG A 34 8.05 7.68 4.07
N CYS A 35 8.43 6.41 4.19
CA CYS A 35 7.87 5.34 3.37
C CYS A 35 6.38 5.12 3.63
N ILE A 36 5.96 5.13 4.90
CA ILE A 36 4.54 5.01 5.30
C ILE A 36 3.74 6.22 4.80
N GLN A 37 4.26 7.44 4.97
CA GLN A 37 3.63 8.65 4.44
C GLN A 37 3.50 8.62 2.92
N HIS A 38 4.53 8.14 2.21
CA HIS A 38 4.48 7.98 0.75
C HIS A 38 3.43 6.95 0.33
N PHE A 39 3.38 5.79 0.98
CA PHE A 39 2.39 4.74 0.76
C PHE A 39 0.96 5.30 0.90
N ASN A 40 0.68 5.98 2.03
CA ASN A 40 -0.63 6.57 2.28
C ASN A 40 -0.96 7.67 1.27
N LYS A 41 -0.04 8.59 1.01
CA LYS A 41 -0.23 9.67 0.05
C LYS A 41 -0.56 9.12 -1.34
N LEU A 42 0.09 8.04 -1.75
CA LEU A 42 -0.18 7.37 -3.02
C LEU A 42 -1.59 6.79 -3.07
N SER A 43 -2.04 6.10 -2.02
CA SER A 43 -3.42 5.60 -1.92
C SER A 43 -4.44 6.73 -2.03
N TYR A 44 -4.30 7.79 -1.23
CA TYR A 44 -5.23 8.93 -1.28
C TYR A 44 -5.18 9.67 -2.62
N TRP A 45 -4.01 9.80 -3.25
CA TRP A 45 -3.89 10.42 -4.57
C TRP A 45 -4.61 9.60 -5.65
N CYS A 46 -4.44 8.28 -5.68
CA CYS A 46 -5.15 7.42 -6.63
C CYS A 46 -6.68 7.49 -6.45
N ALA A 47 -7.17 7.51 -5.21
CA ALA A 47 -8.58 7.71 -4.93
C ALA A 47 -9.08 9.09 -5.39
N THR A 48 -8.28 10.14 -5.13
CA THR A 48 -8.58 11.53 -5.53
C THR A 48 -8.73 11.61 -7.05
N GLU A 49 -7.78 11.06 -7.80
CA GLU A 49 -7.78 11.05 -9.27
C GLU A 49 -9.02 10.38 -9.88
N ILE A 50 -9.66 9.44 -9.16
CA ILE A 50 -10.91 8.81 -9.58
C ILE A 50 -12.10 9.72 -9.28
N VAL A 51 -12.24 10.20 -8.04
CA VAL A 51 -13.46 10.92 -7.61
C VAL A 51 -13.58 12.34 -8.18
N VAL A 52 -12.47 12.97 -8.56
CA VAL A 52 -12.49 14.30 -9.22
C VAL A 52 -13.06 14.24 -10.65
N ARG A 53 -13.24 13.05 -11.22
CA ARG A 53 -13.80 12.89 -12.57
C ARG A 53 -15.32 12.79 -12.51
N SER A 54 -16.01 13.90 -12.74
CA SER A 54 -17.47 13.99 -12.66
C SER A 54 -18.18 13.11 -13.69
N SER A 55 -17.67 13.04 -14.92
CA SER A 55 -18.26 12.23 -15.99
C SER A 55 -17.81 10.76 -15.92
N LEU A 56 -18.73 9.84 -16.21
CA LEU A 56 -18.51 8.39 -16.10
C LEU A 56 -17.32 7.89 -16.93
N LYS A 57 -17.25 8.26 -18.22
CA LYS A 57 -16.19 7.76 -19.12
C LYS A 57 -14.77 8.14 -18.67
N PRO A 58 -14.45 9.41 -18.37
CA PRO A 58 -13.16 9.79 -17.78
C PRO A 58 -12.88 9.09 -16.44
N ARG A 59 -13.90 8.91 -15.60
CA ARG A 59 -13.75 8.23 -14.31
C ARG A 59 -13.41 6.75 -14.43
N VAL A 60 -14.10 6.03 -15.33
CA VAL A 60 -13.77 4.63 -15.66
C VAL A 60 -12.35 4.53 -16.21
N ASN A 61 -11.92 5.49 -17.05
CA ASN A 61 -10.55 5.53 -17.54
C ASN A 61 -9.53 5.77 -16.42
N ALA A 62 -9.84 6.59 -15.42
CA ALA A 62 -9.00 6.78 -14.24
C ALA A 62 -8.89 5.48 -13.43
N LEU A 63 -10.02 4.83 -13.10
CA LEU A 63 -10.04 3.54 -12.41
C LEU A 63 -9.22 2.47 -13.15
N LYS A 64 -9.41 2.36 -14.46
CA LYS A 64 -8.63 1.48 -15.34
C LYS A 64 -7.13 1.76 -15.27
N ARG A 65 -6.73 3.04 -15.31
CA ARG A 65 -5.31 3.44 -15.22
C ARG A 65 -4.71 3.06 -13.87
N VAL A 66 -5.43 3.32 -12.77
CA VAL A 66 -5.04 2.94 -11.40
C VAL A 66 -4.76 1.43 -11.32
N ILE A 67 -5.69 0.59 -11.80
CA ILE A 67 -5.51 -0.87 -11.80
C ILE A 67 -4.32 -1.29 -12.69
N LYS A 68 -4.18 -0.70 -13.89
CA LYS A 68 -3.06 -1.01 -14.78
C LYS A 68 -1.71 -0.67 -14.14
N ILE A 69 -1.60 0.48 -13.47
CA ILE A 69 -0.37 0.88 -12.79
C ILE A 69 -0.07 -0.10 -11.65
N ALA A 70 -1.06 -0.50 -10.85
CA ALA A 70 -0.87 -1.53 -9.82
C ALA A 70 -0.34 -2.85 -10.41
N GLY A 71 -0.89 -3.28 -11.55
CA GLY A 71 -0.42 -4.46 -12.29
C GLY A 71 1.03 -4.32 -12.77
N CYS A 72 1.41 -3.17 -13.35
CA CYS A 72 2.79 -2.92 -13.74
C CYS A 72 3.73 -2.90 -12.52
N CYS A 73 3.34 -2.27 -11.42
CA CYS A 73 4.16 -2.28 -10.19
C CYS A 73 4.35 -3.69 -9.65
N PHE A 74 3.31 -4.53 -9.70
CA PHE A 74 3.39 -5.94 -9.33
C PHE A 74 4.35 -6.72 -10.24
N GLU A 75 4.24 -6.54 -11.57
CA GLU A 75 5.11 -7.18 -12.57
C GLU A 75 6.59 -6.82 -12.35
N TYR A 76 6.86 -5.56 -12.01
CA TYR A 76 8.21 -5.10 -11.65
C TYR A 76 8.58 -5.37 -10.18
N ARG A 77 7.84 -6.22 -9.46
CA ARG A 77 8.11 -6.59 -8.05
C ARG A 77 8.18 -5.41 -7.08
N ASN A 78 7.55 -4.30 -7.44
CA ASN A 78 7.30 -3.20 -6.53
C ASN A 78 5.95 -3.43 -5.83
N TYR A 79 5.96 -4.39 -4.91
CA TYR A 79 4.78 -4.84 -4.20
C TYR A 79 4.23 -3.80 -3.24
N ASN A 80 5.09 -2.96 -2.65
CA ASN A 80 4.66 -1.89 -1.76
C ASN A 80 3.79 -0.85 -2.51
N THR A 81 4.24 -0.34 -3.64
CA THR A 81 3.42 0.55 -4.50
C THR A 81 2.18 -0.16 -5.04
N ALA A 82 2.30 -1.41 -5.49
CA ALA A 82 1.15 -2.16 -5.99
C ALA A 82 0.04 -2.25 -4.93
N LEU A 83 0.40 -2.58 -3.68
CA LEU A 83 -0.55 -2.69 -2.58
C LEU A 83 -1.10 -1.32 -2.14
N ALA A 84 -0.27 -0.26 -2.16
CA ALA A 84 -0.74 1.10 -1.90
C ALA A 84 -1.86 1.52 -2.87
N ILE A 85 -1.67 1.23 -4.15
CA ILE A 85 -2.65 1.55 -5.20
C ILE A 85 -3.90 0.68 -5.05
N LEU A 86 -3.76 -0.61 -4.75
CA LEU A 86 -4.91 -1.48 -4.49
C LEU A 86 -5.70 -1.05 -3.24
N GLY A 87 -5.00 -0.59 -2.21
CA GLY A 87 -5.60 -0.08 -0.97
C GLY A 87 -6.58 1.07 -1.22
N CYS A 88 -6.31 1.94 -2.19
CA CYS A 88 -7.22 3.05 -2.52
C CYS A 88 -8.57 2.55 -3.05
N LEU A 89 -8.59 1.41 -3.74
CA LEU A 89 -9.82 0.80 -4.29
C LEU A 89 -10.68 0.19 -3.19
N GLY A 90 -10.09 -0.06 -2.01
CA GLY A 90 -10.76 -0.47 -0.78
C GLY A 90 -11.47 0.67 -0.04
N PHE A 91 -11.18 1.94 -0.34
CA PHE A 91 -11.80 3.07 0.33
C PHE A 91 -13.32 3.11 0.10
N ALA A 92 -14.08 3.51 1.14
CA ALA A 92 -15.54 3.56 1.08
C ALA A 92 -16.05 4.44 -0.08
N ALA A 93 -15.38 5.57 -0.31
CA ALA A 93 -15.64 6.50 -1.42
C ALA A 93 -15.51 5.85 -2.80
N ILE A 94 -14.61 4.89 -2.98
CA ILE A 94 -14.39 4.20 -4.26
C ILE A 94 -15.28 2.96 -4.39
N LYS A 95 -15.39 2.13 -3.33
CA LYS A 95 -16.21 0.90 -3.34
C LYS A 95 -17.70 1.15 -3.63
N ARG A 96 -18.20 2.34 -3.30
CA ARG A 96 -19.60 2.72 -3.52
C ARG A 96 -19.95 3.13 -4.96
N LEU A 97 -18.96 3.41 -5.82
CA LEU A 97 -19.16 3.88 -7.20
C LEU A 97 -19.65 2.76 -8.14
N LYS A 98 -20.83 2.18 -7.87
CA LYS A 98 -21.34 0.98 -8.53
C LYS A 98 -21.46 1.14 -10.05
N LYS A 99 -21.83 2.32 -10.55
CA LYS A 99 -21.93 2.57 -12.00
C LYS A 99 -20.55 2.55 -12.65
N THR A 100 -19.55 3.12 -11.98
CA THR A 100 -18.14 3.10 -12.43
C THR A 100 -17.59 1.68 -12.49
N TRP A 101 -17.77 0.90 -11.41
CA TRP A 101 -17.32 -0.50 -11.37
C TRP A 101 -18.00 -1.37 -12.44
N LYS A 102 -19.31 -1.19 -12.65
CA LYS A 102 -20.06 -1.92 -13.69
C LYS A 102 -19.58 -1.58 -15.11
N ALA A 103 -19.12 -0.35 -15.34
CA ALA A 103 -18.62 0.11 -16.64
C ALA A 103 -17.14 -0.22 -16.88
N LEU A 104 -16.43 -0.78 -15.89
CA LEU A 104 -15.04 -1.20 -16.05
C LEU A 104 -14.96 -2.42 -16.99
N PRO A 105 -14.10 -2.42 -18.02
CA PRO A 105 -13.94 -3.59 -18.89
C PRO A 105 -13.45 -4.81 -18.12
N GLY A 106 -14.01 -5.99 -18.41
CA GLY A 106 -13.79 -7.24 -17.66
C GLY A 106 -12.32 -7.58 -17.40
N LYS A 107 -11.45 -7.44 -18.40
CA LYS A 107 -10.00 -7.70 -18.25
C LYS A 107 -9.31 -6.92 -17.12
N TYR A 108 -9.78 -5.70 -16.81
CA TYR A 108 -9.22 -4.91 -15.70
C TYR A 108 -9.83 -5.32 -14.35
N LEU A 109 -11.08 -5.78 -14.35
CA LEU A 109 -11.70 -6.35 -13.16
C LEU A 109 -11.01 -7.67 -12.78
N GLU A 110 -10.72 -8.52 -13.76
CA GLU A 110 -9.94 -9.76 -13.58
C GLU A 110 -8.53 -9.47 -13.04
N MET A 111 -7.82 -8.52 -13.63
CA MET A 111 -6.50 -8.08 -13.13
C MET A 111 -6.57 -7.61 -11.67
N TYR A 112 -7.59 -6.81 -11.31
CA TYR A 112 -7.80 -6.36 -9.95
C TYR A 112 -8.05 -7.54 -8.98
N GLN A 113 -8.90 -8.49 -9.36
CA GLN A 113 -9.19 -9.68 -8.56
C GLN A 113 -7.97 -10.59 -8.40
N GLN A 114 -7.19 -10.79 -9.46
CA GLN A 114 -5.94 -11.56 -9.41
C GLN A 114 -4.96 -10.94 -8.44
N LEU A 115 -4.73 -9.62 -8.52
CA LEU A 115 -3.85 -8.91 -7.59
C LEU A 115 -4.33 -9.04 -6.14
N LEU A 116 -5.63 -8.82 -5.87
CA LEU A 116 -6.19 -9.02 -4.52
C LEU A 116 -5.99 -10.45 -4.00
N SER A 117 -6.11 -11.45 -4.88
CA SER A 117 -5.94 -12.85 -4.49
C SER A 117 -4.51 -13.20 -4.08
N VAL A 118 -3.51 -12.41 -4.49
CA VAL A 118 -2.12 -12.57 -4.05
C VAL A 118 -1.91 -11.92 -2.68
N PHE A 119 -2.45 -10.72 -2.50
CA PHE A 119 -2.37 -9.95 -1.25
C PHE A 119 -3.49 -10.27 -0.27
N ASP A 120 -3.78 -11.55 -0.12
CA ASP A 120 -4.88 -12.02 0.70
C ASP A 120 -4.53 -11.96 2.19
N VAL A 121 -5.24 -11.10 2.93
CA VAL A 121 -5.05 -10.89 4.36
C VAL A 121 -5.57 -12.07 5.18
N GLU A 122 -6.61 -12.78 4.72
CA GLU A 122 -7.24 -13.88 5.45
C GLU A 122 -6.30 -15.07 5.58
N THR A 123 -5.51 -15.35 4.53
CA THR A 123 -4.47 -16.38 4.55
C THR A 123 -3.11 -15.86 5.02
N ASN A 124 -3.07 -14.74 5.75
CA ASN A 124 -1.85 -14.14 6.24
C ASN A 124 -0.80 -13.88 5.15
N TYR A 125 -1.25 -13.41 3.98
CA TYR A 125 -0.41 -13.14 2.82
C TYR A 125 0.35 -14.38 2.31
N SER A 126 -0.18 -15.60 2.50
CA SER A 126 0.52 -16.85 2.19
C SER A 126 1.06 -16.92 0.75
N ARG A 127 0.26 -16.51 -0.23
CA ARG A 127 0.66 -16.49 -1.65
C ARG A 127 1.72 -15.44 -1.92
N TYR A 128 1.55 -14.24 -1.37
CA TYR A 128 2.53 -13.17 -1.45
C TYR A 128 3.88 -13.56 -0.82
N LYS A 129 3.88 -14.18 0.37
CA LYS A 129 5.09 -14.69 1.04
C LYS A 129 5.83 -15.72 0.17
N LYS A 130 5.10 -16.66 -0.44
CA LYS A 130 5.69 -17.63 -1.38
C LYS A 130 6.31 -16.95 -2.60
N LEU A 131 5.62 -15.95 -3.16
CA LEU A 131 6.11 -15.17 -4.30
C LEU A 131 7.42 -14.44 -3.98
N MET A 132 7.52 -13.82 -2.80
CA MET A 132 8.74 -13.13 -2.37
C MET A 132 9.96 -14.05 -2.25
N ILE A 133 9.74 -15.31 -1.87
CA ILE A 133 10.81 -16.31 -1.75
C ILE A 133 11.23 -16.82 -3.14
N SER A 134 10.27 -16.98 -4.06
CA SER A 134 10.55 -17.52 -5.39
C SER A 134 11.16 -16.53 -6.37
N GLU A 135 10.95 -15.23 -6.15
CA GLU A 135 11.38 -14.18 -7.08
C GLU A 135 12.73 -13.58 -6.67
N PRO A 136 13.68 -13.40 -7.60
CA PRO A 136 14.91 -12.72 -7.30
C PRO A 136 14.71 -11.19 -7.24
N PRO A 137 15.56 -10.47 -6.49
CA PRO A 137 15.63 -9.01 -6.55
C PRO A 137 16.05 -8.51 -7.96
N PRO A 138 15.81 -7.23 -8.31
CA PRO A 138 15.29 -6.16 -7.45
C PRO A 138 13.80 -6.33 -7.12
N MET A 139 13.44 -5.98 -5.90
CA MET A 139 12.04 -5.88 -5.43
C MET A 139 11.91 -4.84 -4.31
N ILE A 140 10.70 -4.31 -4.12
CA ILE A 140 10.33 -3.53 -2.93
C ILE A 140 9.14 -4.23 -2.29
N PRO A 141 9.36 -4.93 -1.17
CA PRO A 141 8.29 -5.69 -0.53
C PRO A 141 7.35 -4.77 0.27
N TYR A 142 6.15 -5.26 0.57
CA TYR A 142 5.21 -4.55 1.42
C TYR A 142 5.75 -4.47 2.85
N ILE A 143 6.20 -3.28 3.24
CA ILE A 143 6.93 -3.06 4.50
C ILE A 143 6.05 -3.38 5.71
N GLY A 144 4.74 -3.12 5.64
CA GLY A 144 3.81 -3.37 6.74
C GLY A 144 3.77 -4.85 7.17
N LEU A 145 4.09 -5.79 6.27
CA LEU A 145 4.19 -7.21 6.62
C LEU A 145 5.35 -7.47 7.59
N PHE A 146 6.51 -6.85 7.35
CA PHE A 146 7.69 -6.97 8.20
C PHE A 146 7.46 -6.29 9.54
N LEU A 147 6.86 -5.10 9.56
CA LEU A 147 6.55 -4.40 10.81
C LEU A 147 5.63 -5.22 11.70
N ARG A 148 4.59 -5.83 11.13
CA ARG A 148 3.68 -6.69 11.86
C ARG A 148 4.37 -7.94 12.41
N ASP A 149 5.21 -8.59 11.60
CA ASP A 149 5.93 -9.80 12.03
C ASP A 149 6.97 -9.45 13.13
N ILE A 150 7.64 -8.28 13.07
CA ILE A 150 8.49 -7.76 14.15
C ILE A 150 7.66 -7.44 15.40
N THR A 151 6.54 -6.74 15.28
CA THR A 151 5.64 -6.46 16.42
C THR A 151 5.18 -7.73 17.11
N PHE A 152 4.83 -8.76 16.35
CA PHE A 152 4.43 -10.05 16.91
C PHE A 152 5.55 -10.68 17.75
N LEU A 153 6.79 -10.67 17.26
CA LEU A 153 7.95 -11.17 18.00
C LEU A 153 8.27 -10.33 19.23
N GLU A 154 8.18 -9.02 19.12
CA GLU A 154 8.46 -8.07 20.20
C GLU A 154 7.47 -8.19 21.36
N LEU A 155 6.18 -8.37 21.06
CA LEU A 155 5.12 -8.50 22.07
C LEU A 155 4.98 -9.94 22.60
N GLY A 156 5.24 -10.94 21.76
CA GLY A 156 5.07 -12.35 22.11
C GLY A 156 6.25 -12.96 22.87
N ASN A 157 7.41 -12.29 22.89
CA ASN A 157 8.63 -12.81 23.51
C ASN A 157 9.26 -11.76 24.43
N PRO A 158 9.56 -12.09 25.70
CA PRO A 158 10.24 -11.18 26.60
C PRO A 158 11.69 -10.96 26.14
N ASP A 159 12.25 -9.79 26.46
CA ASP A 159 13.68 -9.49 26.18
C ASP A 159 14.63 -10.37 26.99
N MET A 160 14.16 -10.84 28.15
CA MET A 160 14.91 -11.66 29.11
C MET A 160 14.09 -12.91 29.46
N ILE A 161 14.74 -14.08 29.53
CA ILE A 161 14.10 -15.34 29.93
C ILE A 161 14.16 -15.51 31.46
N GLU A 162 15.26 -15.06 32.05
CA GLU A 162 15.54 -15.03 33.50
C GLU A 162 16.20 -13.68 33.85
N GLU A 163 16.40 -13.38 35.15
CA GLU A 163 16.80 -12.05 35.64
C GLU A 163 18.07 -11.45 34.99
N ASN A 164 18.90 -12.24 34.29
CA ASN A 164 20.05 -11.73 33.53
C ASN A 164 20.35 -12.50 32.23
N ILE A 165 19.39 -13.28 31.70
CA ILE A 165 19.60 -14.04 30.46
C ILE A 165 18.78 -13.43 29.32
N ILE A 166 19.50 -12.84 28.36
CA ILE A 166 18.93 -12.30 27.12
C ILE A 166 18.23 -13.42 26.34
N ASN A 167 17.01 -13.14 25.88
CA ASN A 167 16.29 -14.04 24.98
C ASN A 167 16.90 -14.03 23.57
N TYR A 168 17.95 -14.83 23.38
CA TYR A 168 18.67 -14.91 22.12
C TYR A 168 17.77 -15.34 20.95
N ASP A 169 16.81 -16.24 21.20
CA ASP A 169 15.90 -16.72 20.15
C ASP A 169 14.99 -15.61 19.61
N LYS A 170 14.49 -14.73 20.49
CA LYS A 170 13.77 -13.52 20.07
C LYS A 170 14.60 -12.69 19.09
N TYR A 171 15.81 -12.33 19.48
CA TYR A 171 16.67 -11.48 18.66
C TYR A 171 17.17 -12.17 17.40
N ARG A 172 17.36 -13.49 17.42
CA ARG A 172 17.67 -14.30 16.24
C ARG A 172 16.54 -14.24 15.21
N MET A 173 15.29 -14.42 15.65
CA MET A 173 14.13 -14.35 14.75
C MET A 173 13.96 -12.94 14.15
N ILE A 174 14.07 -11.88 14.98
CA ILE A 174 14.01 -10.49 14.48
C ILE A 174 15.16 -10.23 13.50
N SER A 175 16.38 -10.69 13.81
CA SER A 175 17.54 -10.51 12.93
C SER A 175 17.35 -11.15 11.57
N SER A 176 16.71 -12.33 11.50
CA SER A 176 16.37 -12.97 10.22
C SER A 176 15.52 -12.06 9.33
N ILE A 177 14.47 -11.46 9.90
CA ILE A 177 13.57 -10.52 9.19
C ILE A 177 14.36 -9.29 8.68
N LEU A 178 15.28 -8.77 9.49
CA LEU A 178 16.09 -7.61 9.15
C LEU A 178 17.11 -7.91 8.04
N ILE A 179 17.67 -9.12 8.02
CA ILE A 179 18.57 -9.59 6.96
C ILE A 179 17.82 -9.71 5.63
N ASP A 180 16.62 -10.28 5.65
CA ASP A 180 15.77 -10.35 4.46
C ASP A 180 15.49 -8.94 3.91
N LEU A 181 15.08 -8.02 4.78
CA LEU A 181 14.81 -6.64 4.38
C LEU A 181 16.04 -5.96 3.76
N ARG A 182 17.22 -6.14 4.37
CA ARG A 182 18.49 -5.61 3.85
C ARG A 182 18.83 -6.16 2.48
N THR A 183 18.64 -7.46 2.28
CA THR A 183 18.88 -8.13 0.99
C THR A 183 18.09 -7.46 -0.14
N TYR A 184 16.82 -7.10 0.13
CA TYR A 184 16.00 -6.38 -0.84
C TYR A 184 16.42 -4.91 -1.04
N GLN A 185 17.07 -4.27 -0.05
CA GLN A 185 17.58 -2.90 -0.18
C GLN A 185 18.85 -2.82 -1.05
N GLU A 186 19.66 -3.87 -1.08
CA GLU A 186 20.99 -3.85 -1.73
C GLU A 186 20.93 -3.77 -3.25
N ILE A 187 19.97 -4.47 -3.88
CA ILE A 187 19.93 -4.61 -5.34
C ILE A 187 19.03 -3.52 -5.96
N PRO A 188 19.61 -2.57 -6.75
CA PRO A 188 18.88 -1.47 -7.33
C PRO A 188 18.01 -1.89 -8.53
N TYR A 189 16.95 -1.13 -8.81
CA TYR A 189 16.31 -1.17 -10.12
C TYR A 189 17.18 -0.43 -11.14
N THR A 190 17.24 -0.93 -12.37
CA THR A 190 18.04 -0.38 -13.48
C THR A 190 17.19 0.38 -14.49
N PHE A 191 16.09 0.99 -14.05
CA PHE A 191 15.23 1.80 -14.94
C PHE A 191 15.92 3.09 -15.37
N GLU A 192 15.68 3.48 -16.63
CA GLU A 192 16.01 4.82 -17.10
C GLU A 192 15.21 5.87 -16.31
N ILE A 193 15.90 6.92 -15.89
CA ILE A 193 15.28 8.00 -15.11
C ILE A 193 14.85 9.12 -16.06
N HIS A 194 13.53 9.21 -16.28
CA HIS A 194 12.94 10.37 -16.95
C HIS A 194 12.64 11.48 -15.94
N SER A 195 13.48 12.51 -15.91
CA SER A 195 13.40 13.64 -14.97
C SER A 195 12.06 14.38 -14.99
N ASP A 196 11.46 14.53 -16.18
CA ASP A 196 10.15 15.17 -16.34
C ASP A 196 9.03 14.39 -15.67
N VAL A 197 9.03 13.06 -15.81
CA VAL A 197 8.05 12.19 -15.16
C VAL A 197 8.23 12.24 -13.65
N LEU A 198 9.48 12.20 -13.17
CA LEU A 198 9.76 12.33 -11.73
C LEU A 198 9.25 13.66 -11.17
N ARG A 199 9.50 14.77 -11.88
CA ARG A 199 9.04 16.10 -11.49
C ARG A 199 7.52 16.18 -11.49
N LEU A 200 6.85 15.62 -12.50
CA LEU A 200 5.40 15.55 -12.57
C LEU A 200 4.83 14.84 -11.35
N VAL A 201 5.32 13.63 -11.05
CA VAL A 201 4.86 12.82 -9.91
C VAL A 201 5.13 13.53 -8.58
N LYS A 202 6.32 14.11 -8.38
CA LYS A 202 6.65 14.83 -7.13
C LYS A 202 5.74 16.03 -6.90
N ASN A 203 5.43 16.79 -7.95
CA ASN A 203 4.75 18.09 -7.82
C ASN A 203 3.23 18.02 -7.96
N HIS A 204 2.66 16.96 -8.54
CA HIS A 204 1.22 16.90 -8.88
C HIS A 204 0.43 15.83 -8.13
N MET A 205 0.92 15.36 -6.97
CA MET A 205 0.16 14.48 -6.08
C MET A 205 -0.75 15.28 -5.13
N VAL A 206 -1.86 15.79 -5.66
CA VAL A 206 -2.92 16.43 -4.86
C VAL A 206 -3.81 15.36 -4.24
N THR A 207 -3.98 15.39 -2.92
CA THR A 207 -4.77 14.42 -2.18
C THR A 207 -5.96 15.07 -1.49
N PHE A 208 -7.10 14.41 -1.55
CA PHE A 208 -8.22 14.66 -0.64
C PHE A 208 -8.08 13.76 0.58
N ASP A 209 -8.58 14.26 1.73
CA ASP A 209 -8.82 13.44 2.91
C ASP A 209 -10.04 12.55 2.72
N GLU A 210 -10.33 11.72 3.72
CA GLU A 210 -11.42 10.74 3.65
C GLU A 210 -12.80 11.39 3.47
N ASP A 211 -13.07 12.47 4.19
CA ASP A 211 -14.34 13.19 4.12
C ASP A 211 -14.58 13.80 2.74
N ARG A 212 -13.57 14.48 2.17
CA ARG A 212 -13.66 15.07 0.84
C ARG A 212 -13.75 14.01 -0.24
N LEU A 213 -13.02 12.90 -0.11
CA LEU A 213 -13.17 11.76 -1.02
C LEU A 213 -14.62 11.26 -1.01
N TYR A 214 -15.20 11.09 0.18
CA TYR A 214 -16.57 10.62 0.33
C TYR A 214 -17.58 11.59 -0.25
N GLU A 215 -17.49 12.87 0.10
CA GLU A 215 -18.34 13.95 -0.41
C GLU A 215 -18.34 14.00 -1.94
N HIS A 216 -17.15 13.98 -2.57
CA HIS A 216 -17.05 13.95 -4.02
C HIS A 216 -17.68 12.69 -4.61
N SER A 217 -17.47 11.53 -3.99
CA SER A 217 -18.06 10.27 -4.45
C SER A 217 -19.59 10.31 -4.43
N GLU A 218 -20.21 10.94 -3.42
CA GLU A 218 -21.67 11.07 -3.33
C GLU A 218 -22.22 12.03 -4.37
N LYS A 219 -21.50 13.13 -4.66
CA LYS A 219 -21.88 14.06 -5.73
C LYS A 219 -21.90 13.38 -7.10
N ILE A 220 -20.90 12.56 -7.42
CA ILE A 220 -20.78 11.93 -8.76
C ILE A 220 -21.67 10.69 -8.93
N GLU A 221 -21.95 9.96 -7.85
CA GLU A 221 -22.88 8.84 -7.82
C GLU A 221 -23.71 8.90 -6.53
N PRO A 222 -24.82 9.68 -6.51
CA PRO A 222 -25.69 9.79 -5.35
C PRO A 222 -26.27 8.43 -4.96
N ARG A 223 -26.52 8.24 -3.67
CA ARG A 223 -27.30 7.08 -3.22
C ARG A 223 -28.66 7.19 -3.90
N THR A 224 -29.08 6.15 -4.62
CA THR A 224 -30.47 6.05 -5.04
C THR A 224 -31.31 6.11 -3.77
N SER A 225 -32.01 7.23 -3.57
CA SER A 225 -33.07 7.30 -2.57
C SER A 225 -33.95 6.08 -2.78
N ALA A 226 -34.23 5.34 -1.70
CA ALA A 226 -35.23 4.29 -1.68
C ALA A 226 -36.40 4.68 -2.59
N SER A 227 -36.83 3.73 -3.42
CA SER A 227 -37.99 3.84 -4.30
C SER A 227 -38.98 4.86 -3.76
N SER A 228 -39.31 5.87 -4.58
CA SER A 228 -40.58 6.60 -4.53
C SER A 228 -41.52 5.97 -3.51
N ARG A 229 -41.68 6.61 -2.33
CA ARG A 229 -42.78 6.29 -1.41
C ARG A 229 -44.00 6.18 -2.31
N LYS A 230 -44.44 4.95 -2.57
CA LYS A 230 -45.69 4.67 -3.26
C LYS A 230 -46.70 5.47 -2.46
N LYS A 231 -47.21 6.55 -3.05
CA LYS A 231 -48.45 7.19 -2.61
C LYS A 231 -49.47 6.05 -2.56
N ARG A 232 -49.65 5.47 -1.37
CA ARG A 232 -50.87 4.75 -1.03
C ARG A 232 -51.96 5.81 -1.07
N ARG A 233 -52.61 5.90 -2.23
CA ARG A 233 -54.01 6.29 -2.31
C ARG A 233 -54.84 5.11 -1.82
#